data_AF-A0AA96XB73-F1
#
_entry.id   AF-A0AA96XB73-F1
#
_cell.length_a   1.000
_cell.length_b   1.000
_cell.length_c   1.000
_cell.angle_alpha   90.00
_cell.angle_beta   90.00
_cell.angle_gamma   90.00
#
_symmetry.space_group_name_H-M   'P 1'
#
loop_
_entity.id
_entity.type
_entity.pdbx_description
1 polymer ?
#
loop_
_entity_poly.entity_id
_entity_poly.type
_entity_poly.pdbx_seq_one_letter_code
_entity_poly.pdbx_strand_id
1 'polypeptide(L)'
;MADSGEAVAVQAKVETKEKGPQIRVQVSLGEGVEAPESTPVFIYARSAASPMPLAIVRLTAGQLPAEVVLDESRAMMPGSSIATVDSVQLVARLAIKGDARPAPGDWQGMISELPKSRWSETQSIAIDSQL
;
A
#
# COMPACT_ATOMS: atom_id res chain seq x y z
N MET A 1 -12.08 11.74 -55.27
CA MET A 1 -11.57 10.53 -54.61
C MET A 1 -10.33 10.99 -53.85
N ALA A 2 -10.47 11.49 -52.62
CA ALA A 2 -10.51 10.70 -51.36
C ALA A 2 -9.31 9.74 -51.33
N ASP A 3 -8.28 9.95 -50.51
CA ASP A 3 -8.27 9.96 -49.04
C ASP A 3 -6.91 10.56 -48.60
N SER A 4 -6.83 11.67 -47.86
CA SER A 4 -6.67 11.72 -46.39
C SER A 4 -5.71 10.63 -45.88
N GLY A 5 -4.49 10.92 -45.43
CA GLY A 5 -4.24 11.63 -44.19
C GLY A 5 -4.07 10.62 -43.05
N GLU A 6 -2.91 9.96 -42.97
CA GLU A 6 -2.55 9.18 -41.79
C GLU A 6 -1.33 9.82 -41.12
N ALA A 7 -1.62 10.83 -40.30
CA ALA A 7 -0.69 11.27 -39.27
C ALA A 7 -0.59 10.15 -38.25
N VAL A 8 0.49 9.37 -38.33
CA VAL A 8 0.85 8.41 -37.28
C VAL A 8 1.32 9.24 -36.09
N ALA A 9 0.37 9.63 -35.25
CA ALA A 9 0.64 10.14 -33.92
C ALA A 9 1.28 8.99 -33.15
N VAL A 10 2.62 8.97 -33.14
CA VAL A 10 3.42 8.13 -32.25
C VAL A 10 3.08 8.62 -30.84
N GLN A 11 2.09 7.96 -30.24
CA GLN A 11 1.79 8.09 -28.83
C GLN A 11 3.10 7.87 -28.09
N ALA A 12 3.50 8.88 -27.32
CA ALA A 12 4.61 8.80 -26.41
C ALA A 12 4.30 7.69 -25.39
N LYS A 13 4.70 6.47 -25.73
CA LYS A 13 4.87 5.38 -24.79
C LYS A 13 6.01 5.82 -23.88
N VAL A 14 5.66 6.43 -22.76
CA VAL A 14 6.61 6.69 -21.69
C VAL A 14 7.05 5.31 -21.21
N GLU A 15 8.22 4.88 -21.68
CA GLU A 15 8.97 3.78 -21.12
C GLU A 15 9.44 4.19 -19.72
N THR A 16 8.60 3.99 -18.71
CA THR A 16 9.06 3.94 -17.33
C THR A 16 9.74 2.60 -17.11
N LYS A 17 11.08 2.61 -17.19
CA LYS A 17 12.03 1.68 -16.57
C LYS A 17 11.37 0.92 -15.42
N GLU A 18 11.06 -0.36 -15.65
CA GLU A 18 10.23 -1.26 -14.83
C GLU A 18 10.58 -1.17 -13.33
N LYS A 19 9.92 -0.24 -12.61
CA LYS A 19 9.76 -0.39 -11.17
C LYS A 19 8.81 -1.57 -11.00
N GLY A 20 9.19 -2.56 -10.19
CA GLY A 20 8.36 -3.72 -9.90
C GLY A 20 6.94 -3.33 -9.44
N PRO A 21 6.02 -4.30 -9.33
CA PRO A 21 4.62 -4.03 -9.02
C PRO A 21 4.46 -3.13 -7.79
N GLN A 22 3.57 -2.14 -7.92
CA GLN A 22 3.30 -1.13 -6.91
C GLN A 22 1.82 -1.15 -6.54
N ILE A 23 1.51 -0.89 -5.28
CA ILE A 23 0.15 -0.79 -4.77
C ILE A 23 -0.03 0.60 -4.14
N ARG A 24 -0.97 1.39 -4.66
CA ARG A 24 -1.33 2.69 -4.07
C ARG A 24 -2.34 2.47 -2.94
N VAL A 25 -2.06 3.05 -1.79
CA VAL A 25 -2.91 2.95 -0.60
C VAL A 25 -3.17 4.34 -0.04
N GLN A 26 -4.43 4.76 -0.04
CA GLN A 26 -4.91 5.92 0.70
C GLN A 26 -5.26 5.49 2.12
N VAL A 27 -4.61 6.08 3.12
CA VAL A 27 -4.83 5.74 4.53
C VAL A 27 -5.38 6.94 5.27
N SER A 28 -6.35 6.70 6.14
CA SER A 28 -6.93 7.69 7.06
C SER A 28 -7.16 7.08 8.45
N LEU A 29 -7.30 7.95 9.45
CA LEU A 29 -7.86 7.55 10.74
C LEU A 29 -9.38 7.47 10.60
N GLY A 30 -9.99 6.44 11.19
CA GLY A 30 -11.43 6.28 11.29
C GLY A 30 -12.04 7.24 12.31
N GLU A 31 -13.35 7.40 12.26
CA GLU A 31 -14.07 8.23 13.23
C GLU A 31 -13.87 7.71 14.65
N GLY A 32 -13.53 8.61 15.59
CA GLY A 32 -13.30 8.27 17.00
C GLY A 32 -11.92 7.70 17.33
N VAL A 33 -11.01 7.58 16.34
CA VAL A 33 -9.64 7.15 16.60
C VAL A 33 -8.76 8.35 16.96
N GLU A 34 -8.46 8.47 18.25
CA GLU A 34 -7.58 9.52 18.79
C GLU A 34 -6.20 8.94 19.14
N ALA A 35 -5.15 9.58 18.65
CA ALA A 35 -3.77 9.28 19.04
C ALA A 35 -2.88 10.51 18.90
N PRO A 36 -1.76 10.59 19.65
CA PRO A 36 -0.76 11.62 19.44
C PRO A 36 -0.27 11.67 17.98
N GLU A 37 -0.01 12.86 17.45
CA GLU A 37 0.47 13.03 16.06
C GLU A 37 1.78 12.29 15.77
N SER A 38 2.60 12.07 16.79
CA SER A 38 3.86 11.31 16.73
C SER A 38 3.68 9.79 16.73
N THR A 39 2.46 9.30 16.92
CA THR A 39 2.17 7.86 17.00
C THR A 39 2.52 7.18 15.68
N PRO A 40 3.37 6.13 15.68
CA PRO A 40 3.75 5.46 14.45
C PRO A 40 2.57 4.80 13.75
N VAL A 41 2.50 4.97 12.43
CA VAL A 41 1.57 4.26 11.55
C VAL A 41 2.37 3.38 10.60
N PHE A 42 2.09 2.09 10.59
CA PHE A 42 2.71 1.11 9.69
C PHE A 42 1.71 0.69 8.63
N ILE A 43 2.04 0.94 7.36
CA ILE A 43 1.25 0.53 6.21
C ILE A 43 2.05 -0.52 5.47
N TYR A 44 1.51 -1.73 5.32
CA TYR A 44 2.25 -2.81 4.71
C TYR A 44 1.37 -3.77 3.92
N ALA A 45 2.00 -4.42 2.94
CA ALA A 45 1.45 -5.55 2.22
C ALA A 45 2.13 -6.83 2.70
N ARG A 46 1.38 -7.89 2.94
CA ARG A 46 1.92 -9.23 3.24
C ARG A 46 1.18 -10.31 2.46
N SER A 47 1.79 -11.48 2.31
CA SER A 47 1.07 -12.65 1.80
C SER A 47 0.27 -13.32 2.93
N ALA A 48 -0.76 -14.09 2.59
CA ALA A 48 -1.49 -14.89 3.59
C ALA A 48 -0.59 -15.98 4.24
N ALA A 49 0.49 -16.37 3.56
CA ALA A 49 1.39 -17.44 4.00
C ALA A 49 2.43 -16.99 5.03
N SER A 50 2.74 -15.70 5.13
CA SER A 50 3.79 -15.19 6.02
C SER A 50 3.38 -13.89 6.73
N PRO A 51 3.65 -13.76 8.04
CA PRO A 51 3.42 -12.51 8.76
C PRO A 51 4.42 -11.40 8.37
N MET A 52 5.50 -11.75 7.67
CA MET A 52 6.52 -10.80 7.24
C MET A 52 5.99 -9.94 6.07
N PRO A 53 6.12 -8.61 6.13
CA PRO A 53 5.66 -7.74 5.05
C PRO A 53 6.54 -7.89 3.81
N LEU A 54 5.88 -7.90 2.64
CA LEU A 54 6.52 -7.83 1.33
C LEU A 54 6.95 -6.39 1.01
N ALA A 55 6.16 -5.41 1.45
CA ALA A 55 6.50 -3.99 1.41
C ALA A 55 5.93 -3.29 2.63
N ILE A 56 6.63 -2.29 3.14
CA ILE A 56 6.22 -1.51 4.30
C ILE A 56 6.61 -0.05 4.16
N VAL A 57 5.70 0.82 4.56
CA VAL A 57 5.90 2.25 4.73
C VAL A 57 5.57 2.59 6.17
N ARG A 58 6.39 3.44 6.78
CA ARG A 58 6.16 3.98 8.11
C ARG A 58 5.87 5.47 8.00
N LEU A 59 4.76 5.88 8.60
CA LEU A 59 4.35 7.27 8.80
C LEU A 59 4.10 7.52 10.29
N THR A 60 3.57 8.70 10.62
CA THR A 60 2.97 9.01 11.92
C THR A 60 1.51 9.44 11.76
N ALA A 61 0.73 9.40 12.84
CA ALA A 61 -0.69 9.74 12.84
C ALA A 61 -0.97 11.16 12.31
N GLY A 62 -0.12 12.13 12.66
CA GLY A 62 -0.25 13.51 12.18
C GLY A 62 0.03 13.70 10.68
N GLN A 63 0.51 12.66 9.99
CA GLN A 63 0.65 12.68 8.53
C GLN A 63 -0.60 12.18 7.80
N LEU A 64 -1.59 11.64 8.51
CA LEU A 64 -2.82 11.14 7.90
C LEU A 64 -3.87 12.25 7.78
N PRO A 65 -4.72 12.24 6.72
CA PRO A 65 -4.77 11.25 5.65
C PRO A 65 -3.61 11.37 4.65
N ALA A 66 -3.08 10.23 4.17
CA ALA A 66 -1.96 10.19 3.22
C ALA A 66 -2.14 9.08 2.18
N GLU A 67 -1.70 9.34 0.94
CA GLU A 67 -1.48 8.31 -0.07
C GLU A 67 -0.04 7.80 0.03
N VAL A 68 0.13 6.48 0.07
CA VAL A 68 1.43 5.81 0.04
C VAL A 68 1.50 4.82 -1.10
N VAL A 69 2.70 4.64 -1.64
CA VAL A 69 2.97 3.59 -2.63
C VAL A 69 3.74 2.49 -1.93
N LEU A 70 3.15 1.31 -1.87
CA LEU A 70 3.81 0.08 -1.43
C LEU A 70 4.50 -0.53 -2.65
N ASP A 71 5.82 -0.52 -2.64
CA ASP A 71 6.64 -1.14 -3.69
C ASP A 71 7.84 -1.90 -3.09
N GLU A 72 8.50 -2.66 -3.94
CA GLU A 72 9.65 -3.50 -3.58
C GLU A 72 10.96 -2.73 -3.47
N SER A 73 10.97 -1.40 -3.68
CA SER A 73 12.21 -0.61 -3.67
C SER A 73 12.92 -0.60 -2.31
N ARG A 74 12.27 -1.14 -1.28
CA ARG A 74 12.78 -1.26 0.09
C ARG A 74 12.85 -2.70 0.62
N ALA A 75 12.45 -3.69 -0.18
CA ALA A 75 12.52 -5.10 0.19
C ALA A 75 13.94 -5.64 -0.05
N MET A 76 14.78 -5.65 0.99
CA MET A 76 16.20 -6.06 0.92
C MET A 76 16.42 -7.59 0.84
N MET A 77 15.41 -8.40 0.54
CA MET A 77 15.54 -9.87 0.49
C MET A 77 15.30 -10.40 -0.92
N PRO A 78 16.32 -11.02 -1.55
CA PRO A 78 16.13 -11.79 -2.78
C PRO A 78 15.15 -12.96 -2.50
N GLY A 79 14.00 -12.98 -3.19
CA GLY A 79 13.08 -14.13 -3.19
C GLY A 79 11.74 -13.97 -2.46
N SER A 80 11.43 -12.84 -1.84
CA SER A 80 10.08 -12.52 -1.35
C SER A 80 9.64 -11.18 -1.93
N SER A 81 8.73 -11.22 -2.88
CA SER A 81 8.40 -10.11 -3.76
C SER A 81 6.89 -10.03 -3.93
N ILE A 82 6.34 -8.82 -3.94
CA ILE A 82 4.97 -8.53 -4.36
C ILE A 82 4.72 -9.15 -5.74
N ALA A 83 5.69 -9.14 -6.66
CA ALA A 83 5.54 -9.73 -7.99
C ALA A 83 5.25 -11.23 -8.00
N THR A 84 5.71 -11.96 -6.98
CA THR A 84 5.61 -13.43 -6.89
C THR A 84 4.30 -13.94 -6.30
N VAL A 85 3.41 -13.05 -5.83
CA VAL A 85 2.14 -13.43 -5.21
C VAL A 85 0.96 -12.98 -6.08
N ASP A 86 -0.14 -13.76 -6.05
CA ASP A 86 -1.36 -13.45 -6.80
C ASP A 86 -2.30 -12.52 -6.03
N SER A 87 -2.17 -12.48 -4.70
CA SER A 87 -2.89 -11.58 -3.82
C SER A 87 -2.06 -11.20 -2.61
N VAL A 88 -2.43 -10.07 -1.99
CA VAL A 88 -1.83 -9.59 -0.74
C VAL A 88 -2.91 -9.21 0.25
N GLN A 89 -2.59 -9.30 1.54
CA GLN A 89 -3.31 -8.59 2.58
C GLN A 89 -2.68 -7.21 2.76
N LEU A 90 -3.48 -6.15 2.69
CA LEU A 90 -3.06 -4.80 3.05
C LEU A 90 -3.47 -4.51 4.49
N VAL A 91 -2.54 -3.96 5.26
CA VAL A 91 -2.81 -3.57 6.65
C VAL A 91 -2.23 -2.18 6.89
N ALA A 92 -3.06 -1.30 7.43
CA ALA A 92 -2.64 -0.04 8.02
C ALA A 92 -2.84 -0.13 9.52
N ARG A 93 -1.80 0.16 10.31
CA ARG A 93 -1.86 0.02 11.75
C ARG A 93 -1.27 1.22 12.45
N LEU A 94 -2.05 1.78 13.37
CA LEU A 94 -1.65 2.79 14.33
C LEU A 94 -1.12 2.10 15.59
N ALA A 95 0.19 2.15 15.79
CA ALA A 95 0.88 1.46 16.86
C ALA A 95 0.99 2.35 18.10
N ILE A 96 0.04 2.22 19.02
CA ILE A 96 0.00 3.02 20.26
C ILE A 96 1.23 2.71 21.14
N LYS A 97 1.71 1.46 21.10
CA LYS A 97 2.92 1.04 21.84
C LYS A 97 4.22 1.23 21.05
N GLY A 98 4.15 1.73 19.82
CA GLY A 98 5.30 2.11 18.99
C GLY A 98 5.96 0.99 18.18
N ASP A 99 5.62 -0.27 18.39
CA ASP A 99 6.16 -1.42 17.67
C ASP A 99 5.41 -1.72 16.36
N ALA A 100 6.07 -2.39 15.41
CA ALA A 100 5.49 -2.92 14.16
C ALA A 100 4.83 -4.31 14.33
N ARG A 101 4.86 -4.89 15.54
CA ARG A 101 4.08 -6.09 15.91
C ARG A 101 2.71 -5.70 16.50
N PRO A 102 1.61 -6.43 16.22
CA PRO A 102 0.31 -6.09 16.76
C PRO A 102 0.30 -6.21 18.28
N ALA A 103 -0.25 -5.22 18.98
CA ALA A 103 -0.40 -5.26 20.42
C ALA A 103 -1.80 -4.84 20.86
N PRO A 104 -2.30 -5.33 22.02
CA PRO A 104 -3.57 -4.87 22.58
C PRO A 104 -3.57 -3.36 22.78
N GLY A 105 -4.64 -2.71 22.31
CA GLY A 105 -4.83 -1.27 22.31
C GLY A 105 -4.38 -0.54 21.05
N ASP A 106 -3.71 -1.22 20.11
CA ASP A 106 -3.43 -0.67 18.78
C ASP A 106 -4.73 -0.55 17.96
N TRP A 107 -4.74 0.32 16.96
CA TRP A 107 -5.82 0.40 15.98
C TRP A 107 -5.33 -0.07 14.62
N GLN A 108 -6.20 -0.70 13.85
CA GLN A 108 -5.89 -1.12 12.49
C GLN A 108 -7.07 -0.94 11.54
N GLY A 109 -6.74 -0.87 10.26
CA GLY A 109 -7.63 -1.09 9.13
C GLY A 109 -6.97 -2.09 8.19
N MET A 110 -7.75 -2.89 7.48
CA MET A 110 -7.18 -3.88 6.56
C MET A 110 -8.08 -4.22 5.39
N ILE A 111 -7.45 -4.63 4.29
CA ILE A 111 -8.07 -5.37 3.20
C ILE A 111 -7.51 -6.79 3.31
N SER A 112 -8.36 -7.74 3.66
CA SER A 112 -7.98 -9.14 3.92
C SER A 112 -7.37 -9.82 2.70
N GLU A 113 -7.85 -9.48 1.51
CA GLU A 113 -7.36 -10.00 0.24
C GLU A 113 -7.52 -8.96 -0.87
N LEU A 114 -6.39 -8.61 -1.49
CA LEU A 114 -6.31 -7.75 -2.65
C LEU A 114 -5.65 -8.51 -3.81
N PRO A 115 -6.43 -8.93 -4.82
CA PRO A 115 -5.88 -9.62 -5.98
C PRO A 115 -5.04 -8.69 -6.85
N LYS A 116 -4.05 -9.27 -7.54
CA LYS A 116 -3.12 -8.56 -8.43
C LYS A 116 -3.80 -7.71 -9.50
N SER A 117 -4.99 -8.10 -9.96
CA SER A 117 -5.80 -7.34 -10.92
C SER A 117 -6.20 -5.94 -10.43
N ARG A 118 -6.23 -5.70 -9.11
CA ARG A 118 -6.65 -4.43 -8.50
C ARG A 118 -5.49 -3.55 -8.03
N TRP A 119 -4.24 -3.95 -8.24
CA TRP A 119 -3.08 -3.18 -7.78
C TRP A 119 -2.91 -1.83 -8.49
N SER A 120 -3.50 -1.68 -9.69
CA SER A 120 -3.54 -0.41 -10.42
C SER A 120 -4.54 0.60 -9.83
N GLU A 121 -5.54 0.13 -9.10
CA GLU A 121 -6.53 0.96 -8.40
C GLU A 121 -5.95 1.46 -7.06
N THR A 122 -6.29 2.69 -6.68
CA THR A 122 -5.98 3.19 -5.33
C THR A 122 -6.86 2.50 -4.30
N GLN A 123 -6.25 1.87 -3.31
CA GLN A 123 -6.93 1.17 -2.24
C GLN A 123 -7.12 2.09 -1.03
N SER A 124 -8.34 2.21 -0.53
CA SER A 124 -8.61 3.03 0.66
C SER A 124 -8.67 2.16 1.92
N ILE A 125 -7.97 2.57 2.98
CA ILE A 125 -8.00 1.91 4.28
C ILE A 125 -8.23 2.97 5.37
N ALA A 126 -9.34 2.84 6.09
CA ALA A 126 -9.58 3.57 7.33
C ALA A 126 -9.09 2.74 8.52
N ILE A 127 -8.32 3.35 9.42
CA ILE A 127 -7.91 2.72 10.68
C ILE A 127 -9.05 2.92 11.69
N ASP A 128 -9.86 1.89 11.93
CA ASP A 128 -11.13 2.01 12.67
C ASP A 128 -11.39 0.84 13.65
N SER A 129 -10.53 -0.16 13.67
CA SER A 129 -10.72 -1.38 14.46
C SER A 129 -9.63 -1.51 15.54
N GLN A 130 -10.03 -1.57 16.81
CA GLN A 130 -9.09 -1.74 17.93
C GLN A 130 -8.73 -3.23 18.14
N LEU A 131 -7.47 -3.49 18.50
CA LEU A 131 -6.92 -4.81 18.83
C LEU A 131 -6.94 -5.14 20.34
#